data_AF-A0A010RUZ3-F1
#
_entry.id   AF-A0A010RUZ3-F1
#
_cell.length_a   1.000
_cell.length_b   1.000
_cell.length_c   1.000
_cell.angle_alpha   90.00
_cell.angle_beta   90.00
_cell.angle_gamma   90.00
#
_symmetry.space_group_name_H-M   'P 1'
#
loop_
_entity.id
_entity.type
_entity.pdbx_description
1 polymer ?
#
loop_
_entity_poly.entity_id
_entity_poly.type
_entity_poly.pdbx_seq_one_letter_code
_entity_poly.pdbx_strand_id
1 'polypeptide(L)'
;MRALQNYLYKPLRESRSEAKVSSETKQHRLKSPTMPFTKFAELPAELRFKIWDEATAGPSIHIFDVCFPSWRGTDRSRRAFQSADGRITEDNYARWTKYRECVFLDALETGPAEIARQTRIARHMHDPSVYKQRHRMRLVCPEASAAVERRLRGRNMNSVYLPGRNQRIHYDNEEDVLLLRFGDGGALTDLSHGVLFGEYEASGVNSLTEVLEGPWSAEIAETLRDARLIALDIAETWTPATVGAVLFEEVAYLACCIQRGLRVLYLVDHCHGRCARCKKQDITRSRLQNRGDLYDQLHSRHKDAARSRTADVIHSVGKTYREVFDLEGMGWSDEHPIYVFARVMDEMIRSQQADADTQDFEGIRVLLVEDDELEGVNTTTMMDCYPDGRLEEVANEDMNMSLR
;
A
#
# COMPACT_ATOMS: atom_id res chain seq x y z
N MET A 1 -14.16 9.87 14.23
CA MET A 1 -12.76 9.50 13.93
C MET A 1 -11.73 10.39 14.63
N ARG A 2 -11.57 11.68 14.25
CA ARG A 2 -10.49 12.56 14.76
C ARG A 2 -10.34 12.61 16.30
N ALA A 3 -11.44 12.70 17.05
CA ALA A 3 -11.39 12.79 18.52
C ALA A 3 -10.94 11.49 19.24
N LEU A 4 -11.18 10.32 18.64
CA LEU A 4 -10.81 9.01 19.22
C LEU A 4 -9.35 8.65 18.98
N GLN A 5 -8.79 9.03 17.83
CA GLN A 5 -7.40 8.76 17.53
C GLN A 5 -6.49 9.52 18.53
N ASN A 6 -6.82 10.75 18.92
CA ASN A 6 -6.13 11.43 20.03
C ASN A 6 -6.17 10.66 21.37
N TYR A 7 -7.21 9.88 21.61
CA TYR A 7 -7.35 9.03 22.80
C TYR A 7 -6.50 7.74 22.69
N LEU A 8 -6.42 7.14 21.50
CA LEU A 8 -5.65 5.92 21.21
C LEU A 8 -4.13 6.13 21.15
N TYR A 9 -3.66 7.34 20.85
CA TYR A 9 -2.25 7.65 20.55
C TYR A 9 -1.57 8.56 21.58
N LYS A 10 -2.13 8.69 22.79
CA LYS A 10 -1.45 9.41 23.89
C LYS A 10 -0.12 8.71 24.21
N PRO A 11 1.01 9.43 24.32
CA PRO A 11 2.25 8.83 24.77
C PRO A 11 2.06 8.27 26.17
N LEU A 12 2.28 6.96 26.35
CA LEU A 12 2.59 6.42 27.67
C LEU A 12 3.83 7.18 28.14
N ARG A 13 3.70 7.91 29.26
CA ARG A 13 4.79 8.70 29.84
C ARG A 13 5.99 7.79 30.14
N GLU A 14 6.96 7.76 29.23
CA GLU A 14 8.32 7.37 29.57
C GLU A 14 9.01 8.60 30.18
N SER A 15 9.22 8.53 31.48
CA SER A 15 10.04 9.46 32.24
C SER A 15 11.49 9.34 31.80
N ARG A 16 11.99 10.30 31.00
CA ARG A 16 13.44 10.55 30.90
C ARG A 16 13.73 12.02 30.62
N SER A 17 14.72 12.50 31.37
CA SER A 17 15.20 13.86 31.57
C SER A 17 15.66 14.57 30.29
N GLU A 18 15.16 15.79 30.09
CA GLU A 18 15.60 16.72 29.05
C GLU A 18 17.01 17.25 29.33
N ALA A 19 17.89 17.19 28.33
CA ALA A 19 19.08 18.03 28.23
C ALA A 19 18.80 19.14 27.20
N LYS A 20 18.91 20.40 27.65
CA LYS A 20 18.70 21.62 26.86
C LYS A 20 19.82 21.83 25.85
N VAL A 21 19.47 22.09 24.59
CA VAL A 21 20.27 22.94 23.68
C VAL A 21 19.30 23.80 22.87
N SER A 22 19.45 25.12 22.99
CA SER A 22 18.68 26.13 22.28
C SER A 22 19.41 26.62 21.03
N SER A 23 18.69 26.79 19.93
CA SER A 23 18.96 27.89 18.99
C SER A 23 17.64 28.28 18.30
N GLU A 24 17.32 29.56 18.39
CA GLU A 24 16.07 30.18 18.01
C GLU A 24 15.90 30.31 16.49
N THR A 25 14.70 30.02 15.99
CA THR A 25 14.18 30.64 14.76
C THR A 25 12.69 30.86 14.94
N LYS A 26 12.29 32.13 15.09
CA LYS A 26 10.91 32.56 15.33
C LYS A 26 10.08 32.43 14.05
N GLN A 27 9.29 31.37 13.94
CA GLN A 27 8.05 31.36 13.15
C GLN A 27 6.87 31.50 14.11
N HIS A 28 6.12 32.61 13.99
CA HIS A 28 4.83 32.80 14.64
C HIS A 28 3.81 31.82 14.04
N ARG A 29 3.83 30.55 14.50
CA ARG A 29 2.65 29.68 14.46
C ARG A 29 1.82 30.00 15.70
N LEU A 30 0.58 30.43 15.50
CA LEU A 30 -0.45 30.42 16.54
C LEU A 30 -0.56 29.00 17.09
N LYS A 31 0.13 28.74 18.21
CA LYS A 31 -0.05 27.53 19.01
C LYS A 31 -1.36 27.70 19.77
N SER A 32 -2.46 27.22 19.19
CA SER A 32 -3.63 26.88 19.98
C SER A 32 -3.22 25.75 20.95
N PRO A 33 -3.37 25.92 22.28
CA PRO A 33 -3.13 24.85 23.23
C PRO A 33 -4.31 23.88 23.19
N THR A 34 -4.17 22.73 22.54
CA THR A 34 -5.24 21.74 22.43
C THR A 34 -5.17 20.73 23.57
N MET A 35 -6.25 20.64 24.34
CA MET A 35 -6.42 19.64 25.37
C MET A 35 -6.81 18.29 24.73
N PRO A 36 -6.27 17.15 25.20
CA PRO A 36 -6.75 15.83 24.79
C PRO A 36 -8.25 15.71 25.04
N PHE A 37 -8.96 14.83 24.30
CA PHE A 37 -10.39 14.54 24.50
C PHE A 37 -10.62 13.76 25.81
N THR A 38 -10.27 14.39 26.93
CA THR A 38 -10.25 13.83 28.28
C THR A 38 -11.63 13.46 28.78
N LYS A 39 -12.67 14.05 28.19
CA LYS A 39 -14.08 13.82 28.53
C LYS A 39 -14.72 12.64 27.79
N PHE A 40 -13.97 11.85 27.01
CA PHE A 40 -14.55 10.68 26.33
C PHE A 40 -15.28 9.76 27.30
N ALA A 41 -14.68 9.52 28.48
CA ALA A 41 -15.26 8.68 29.52
C ALA A 41 -16.51 9.29 30.18
N GLU A 42 -16.70 10.60 30.06
CA GLU A 42 -17.87 11.32 30.60
C GLU A 42 -19.08 11.28 29.65
N LEU A 43 -18.89 10.80 28.41
CA LEU A 43 -19.99 10.69 27.45
C LEU A 43 -20.97 9.57 27.85
N PRO A 44 -22.28 9.76 27.58
CA PRO A 44 -23.27 8.69 27.64
C PRO A 44 -22.82 7.44 26.90
N ALA A 45 -23.14 6.27 27.45
CA ALA A 45 -22.68 4.98 26.92
C ALA A 45 -23.06 4.80 25.44
N GLU A 46 -24.26 5.23 25.06
CA GLU A 46 -24.78 5.17 23.69
C GLU A 46 -23.89 5.95 22.72
N LEU A 47 -23.40 7.14 23.13
CA LEU A 47 -22.49 7.94 22.32
C LEU A 47 -21.11 7.28 22.26
N ARG A 48 -20.59 6.75 23.36
CA ARG A 48 -19.31 6.02 23.37
C ARG A 48 -19.35 4.81 22.44
N PHE A 49 -20.42 4.04 22.46
CA PHE A 49 -20.62 2.91 21.54
C PHE A 49 -20.68 3.34 20.08
N LYS A 50 -21.52 4.33 19.75
CA LYS A 50 -21.61 4.86 18.36
C LYS A 50 -20.26 5.35 17.85
N ILE A 51 -19.50 6.04 18.71
CA ILE A 51 -18.19 6.56 18.35
C ILE A 51 -17.19 5.42 18.08
N TRP A 52 -17.22 4.34 18.87
CA TRP A 52 -16.38 3.16 18.61
C TRP A 52 -16.80 2.38 17.36
N ASP A 53 -18.10 2.21 17.15
CA ASP A 53 -18.63 1.53 15.96
C ASP A 53 -18.22 2.29 14.70
N GLU A 54 -18.41 3.62 14.68
CA GLU A 54 -17.98 4.49 13.58
C GLU A 54 -16.47 4.43 13.35
N ALA A 55 -15.65 4.33 14.42
CA ALA A 55 -14.19 4.22 14.27
C ALA A 55 -13.72 2.88 13.69
N THR A 56 -14.60 1.89 13.61
CA THR A 56 -14.33 0.59 12.99
C THR A 56 -15.09 0.39 11.67
N ALA A 57 -15.91 1.37 11.27
CA ALA A 57 -16.83 1.24 10.15
C ALA A 57 -16.13 1.40 8.79
N GLY A 58 -16.80 0.86 7.76
CA GLY A 58 -16.50 1.08 6.36
C GLY A 58 -15.34 0.25 5.79
N PRO A 59 -15.10 0.41 4.47
CA PRO A 59 -13.95 -0.13 3.78
C PRO A 59 -12.65 0.41 4.38
N SER A 60 -11.77 -0.48 4.81
CA SER A 60 -10.48 -0.10 5.40
C SER A 60 -9.32 -0.67 4.62
N ILE A 61 -8.18 0.03 4.60
CA ILE A 61 -6.96 -0.50 3.98
C ILE A 61 -6.01 -1.11 5.02
N HIS A 62 -5.34 -2.19 4.64
CA HIS A 62 -4.33 -2.89 5.42
C HIS A 62 -3.06 -3.02 4.58
N ILE A 63 -1.97 -2.42 5.05
CA ILE A 63 -0.73 -2.30 4.29
C ILE A 63 0.29 -3.30 4.84
N PHE A 64 0.88 -4.07 3.94
CA PHE A 64 1.89 -5.08 4.27
C PHE A 64 3.08 -4.95 3.34
N ASP A 65 4.28 -5.03 3.90
CA ASP A 65 5.49 -5.16 3.12
C ASP A 65 5.60 -6.61 2.63
N VAL A 66 5.92 -6.79 1.35
CA VAL A 66 6.30 -8.07 0.76
C VAL A 66 7.81 -8.23 0.94
N CYS A 67 8.20 -9.29 1.63
CA CYS A 67 9.61 -9.61 1.88
C CYS A 67 10.09 -10.67 0.91
N PHE A 68 11.17 -10.40 0.21
CA PHE A 68 11.81 -11.33 -0.73
C PHE A 68 12.84 -12.23 -0.07
N PRO A 69 13.22 -13.36 -0.71
CA PRO A 69 14.24 -14.25 -0.19
C PRO A 69 15.59 -13.57 0.09
N SER A 70 16.26 -13.96 1.19
CA SER A 70 17.47 -13.29 1.67
C SER A 70 18.71 -13.50 0.79
N TRP A 71 18.74 -14.55 -0.03
CA TRP A 71 19.85 -14.82 -0.95
C TRP A 71 19.96 -13.77 -2.07
N ARG A 72 18.95 -12.93 -2.23
CA ARG A 72 18.96 -11.79 -3.15
C ARG A 72 19.62 -10.53 -2.56
N GLY A 73 20.23 -10.61 -1.38
CA GLY A 73 20.93 -9.47 -0.78
C GLY A 73 20.03 -8.45 -0.09
N THR A 74 18.72 -8.71 0.04
CA THR A 74 17.83 -7.83 0.81
C THR A 74 17.89 -8.17 2.31
N ASP A 75 18.40 -7.24 3.11
CA ASP A 75 18.36 -7.35 4.58
C ASP A 75 16.93 -7.36 5.14
N ARG A 76 15.93 -6.98 4.34
CA ARG A 76 14.52 -6.85 4.76
C ARG A 76 13.95 -8.15 5.32
N SER A 77 14.23 -9.28 4.66
CA SER A 77 13.78 -10.61 5.11
C SER A 77 14.28 -10.91 6.52
N ARG A 78 15.54 -10.60 6.82
CA ARG A 78 16.11 -10.80 8.15
C ARG A 78 15.56 -9.79 9.16
N ARG A 79 15.41 -8.51 8.78
CA ARG A 79 14.86 -7.45 9.63
C ARG A 79 13.43 -7.74 10.10
N ALA A 80 12.62 -8.43 9.29
CA ALA A 80 11.27 -8.85 9.67
C ALA A 80 11.22 -9.69 10.97
N PHE A 81 12.31 -10.41 11.27
CA PHE A 81 12.43 -11.27 12.45
C PHE A 81 13.24 -10.61 13.58
N GLN A 82 13.71 -9.37 13.41
CA GLN A 82 14.41 -8.64 14.46
C GLN A 82 13.42 -8.06 15.47
N SER A 83 13.85 -8.05 16.72
CA SER A 83 13.16 -7.35 17.81
C SER A 83 13.44 -5.84 17.74
N ALA A 84 12.76 -5.05 18.58
CA ALA A 84 12.91 -3.59 18.61
C ALA A 84 14.34 -3.11 18.92
N ASP A 85 15.17 -3.96 19.55
CA ASP A 85 16.59 -3.71 19.82
C ASP A 85 17.51 -4.12 18.66
N GLY A 86 16.94 -4.55 17.52
CA GLY A 86 17.67 -5.01 16.34
C GLY A 86 18.20 -6.44 16.46
N ARG A 87 17.97 -7.15 17.58
CA ARG A 87 18.46 -8.51 17.79
C ARG A 87 17.45 -9.53 17.31
N ILE A 88 17.96 -10.64 16.77
CA ILE A 88 17.14 -11.81 16.45
C ILE A 88 17.27 -12.82 17.60
N THR A 89 16.14 -13.20 18.19
CA THR A 89 16.11 -14.28 19.20
C THR A 89 16.31 -15.63 18.51
N GLU A 90 16.64 -16.66 19.28
CA GLU A 90 16.80 -18.03 18.75
C GLU A 90 15.50 -18.53 18.06
N ASP A 91 14.35 -18.32 18.70
CA ASP A 91 13.04 -18.65 18.11
C ASP A 91 12.78 -17.91 16.80
N ASN A 92 13.11 -16.61 16.75
CA ASN A 92 12.95 -15.81 15.54
C ASN A 92 13.93 -16.24 14.45
N TYR A 93 15.14 -16.67 14.81
CA TYR A 93 16.13 -17.19 13.88
C TYR A 93 15.70 -18.53 13.28
N ALA A 94 15.13 -19.42 14.09
CA ALA A 94 14.55 -20.68 13.62
C ALA A 94 13.40 -20.42 12.64
N ARG A 95 12.49 -19.49 12.96
CA ARG A 95 11.43 -19.10 12.02
C ARG A 95 11.99 -18.45 10.76
N TRP A 96 12.91 -17.49 10.89
CA TRP A 96 13.55 -16.86 9.73
C TRP A 96 14.15 -17.91 8.80
N THR A 97 14.83 -18.92 9.33
CA THR A 97 15.41 -20.01 8.55
C THR A 97 14.37 -20.76 7.70
N LYS A 98 13.12 -20.90 8.19
CA LYS A 98 11.99 -21.47 7.41
C LYS A 98 11.57 -20.56 6.24
N TYR A 99 11.61 -19.23 6.42
CA TYR A 99 11.06 -18.27 5.45
C TYR A 99 12.12 -17.58 4.58
N ARG A 100 13.42 -17.69 4.89
CA ARG A 100 14.50 -16.94 4.23
C ARG A 100 14.61 -17.23 2.73
N GLU A 101 14.05 -18.35 2.26
CA GLU A 101 14.08 -18.78 0.86
C GLU A 101 12.76 -18.50 0.14
N CYS A 102 11.75 -17.93 0.81
CA CYS A 102 10.41 -17.70 0.27
C CYS A 102 10.00 -16.23 0.33
N VAL A 103 8.99 -15.88 -0.48
CA VAL A 103 8.25 -14.61 -0.38
C VAL A 103 7.25 -14.70 0.78
N PHE A 104 7.18 -13.68 1.63
CA PHE A 104 6.23 -13.62 2.75
C PHE A 104 5.81 -12.18 3.08
N LEU A 105 4.74 -12.01 3.85
CA LEU A 105 4.25 -10.70 4.28
C LEU A 105 4.81 -10.31 5.66
N ASP A 106 5.20 -9.05 5.81
CA ASP A 106 5.51 -8.44 7.11
C ASP A 106 4.73 -7.13 7.30
N ALA A 107 4.69 -6.65 8.53
CA ALA A 107 4.12 -5.35 8.82
C ALA A 107 4.96 -4.24 8.16
N LEU A 108 4.28 -3.20 7.67
CA LEU A 108 4.87 -1.99 7.11
C LEU A 108 5.99 -1.41 8.00
N GLU A 109 7.19 -1.26 7.43
CA GLU A 109 8.27 -0.46 8.00
C GLU A 109 7.89 1.04 7.99
N THR A 110 8.07 1.71 9.12
CA THR A 110 7.69 3.13 9.30
C THR A 110 8.67 3.86 10.20
N GLY A 111 8.67 5.19 10.11
CA GLY A 111 9.40 6.07 11.03
C GLY A 111 10.56 6.81 10.37
N PRO A 112 11.42 7.48 11.16
CA PRO A 112 12.45 8.37 10.62
C PRO A 112 13.45 7.66 9.72
N ALA A 113 13.85 6.44 10.08
CA ALA A 113 14.77 5.63 9.28
C ALA A 113 14.18 5.29 7.91
N GLU A 114 12.87 5.00 7.87
CA GLU A 114 12.17 4.71 6.62
C GLU A 114 12.03 5.95 5.75
N ILE A 115 11.63 7.07 6.37
CA ILE A 115 11.53 8.36 5.69
C ILE A 115 12.88 8.81 5.10
N ALA A 116 13.99 8.49 5.75
CA ALA A 116 15.32 8.84 5.27
C ALA A 116 15.81 8.02 4.07
N ARG A 117 15.18 6.86 3.77
CA ARG A 117 15.60 6.03 2.62
C ARG A 117 15.35 6.76 1.30
N GLN A 118 16.24 6.61 0.34
CA GLN A 118 16.03 7.16 -1.00
C GLN A 118 15.40 6.06 -1.85
N THR A 119 14.07 6.10 -1.97
CA THR A 119 13.30 5.08 -2.69
C THR A 119 12.22 5.71 -3.54
N ARG A 120 11.79 4.97 -4.57
CA ARG A 120 10.67 5.35 -5.46
C ARG A 120 9.29 5.15 -4.86
N ILE A 121 9.21 4.37 -3.78
CA ILE A 121 7.96 3.99 -3.11
C ILE A 121 7.55 4.98 -2.03
N ALA A 122 6.27 4.94 -1.66
CA ALA A 122 5.75 5.71 -0.54
C ALA A 122 6.43 5.29 0.78
N ARG A 123 6.92 6.28 1.53
CA ARG A 123 7.56 6.11 2.84
C ARG A 123 6.75 6.79 3.91
N HIS A 124 6.40 6.07 4.97
CA HIS A 124 5.49 6.57 5.98
C HIS A 124 6.19 6.81 7.32
N MET A 125 5.94 7.97 7.94
CA MET A 125 6.39 8.24 9.30
C MET A 125 5.57 7.44 10.33
N HIS A 126 4.30 7.18 10.02
CA HIS A 126 3.37 6.40 10.84
C HIS A 126 2.67 5.33 10.00
N ASP A 127 2.34 4.20 10.60
CA ASP A 127 1.64 3.12 9.90
C ASP A 127 0.17 3.49 9.64
N PRO A 128 -0.26 3.64 8.37
CA PRO A 128 -1.65 3.96 8.03
C PRO A 128 -2.59 2.76 8.20
N SER A 129 -2.09 1.55 8.45
CA SER A 129 -2.88 0.31 8.39
C SER A 129 -3.92 0.22 9.50
N VAL A 130 -5.16 0.00 9.10
CA VAL A 130 -6.27 -0.09 10.06
C VAL A 130 -6.18 -1.31 10.97
N TYR A 131 -5.51 -2.40 10.56
CA TYR A 131 -5.34 -3.56 11.44
C TYR A 131 -4.55 -3.21 12.72
N LYS A 132 -3.53 -2.33 12.64
CA LYS A 132 -2.79 -1.89 13.83
C LYS A 132 -3.66 -1.02 14.73
N GLN A 133 -4.49 -0.15 14.15
CA GLN A 133 -5.47 0.63 14.91
C GLN A 133 -6.47 -0.29 15.62
N ARG A 134 -7.08 -1.24 14.90
CA ARG A 134 -8.04 -2.21 15.46
C ARG A 134 -7.39 -3.05 16.56
N HIS A 135 -6.14 -3.48 16.38
CA HIS A 135 -5.39 -4.20 17.41
C HIS A 135 -5.23 -3.35 18.69
N ARG A 136 -4.87 -2.07 18.57
CA ARG A 136 -4.78 -1.15 19.72
C ARG A 136 -6.14 -0.91 20.37
N MET A 137 -7.20 -0.73 19.57
CA MET A 137 -8.56 -0.52 20.07
C MET A 137 -9.03 -1.65 20.98
N ARG A 138 -8.73 -2.92 20.64
CA ARG A 138 -9.06 -4.08 21.48
C ARG A 138 -8.43 -4.01 22.88
N LEU A 139 -7.30 -3.32 23.03
CA LEU A 139 -6.56 -3.21 24.29
C LEU A 139 -6.99 -2.00 25.14
N VAL A 140 -7.82 -1.10 24.60
CA VAL A 140 -8.13 0.19 25.24
C VAL A 140 -9.24 0.05 26.27
N CYS A 141 -10.38 -0.52 25.88
CA CYS A 141 -11.50 -0.77 26.79
C CYS A 141 -12.45 -1.84 26.22
N PRO A 142 -13.34 -2.42 27.04
CA PRO A 142 -14.29 -3.44 26.60
C PRO A 142 -15.21 -2.96 25.47
N GLU A 143 -15.68 -1.70 25.49
CA GLU A 143 -16.54 -1.18 24.43
C GLU A 143 -15.81 -1.11 23.07
N ALA A 144 -14.54 -0.70 23.08
CA ALA A 144 -13.72 -0.66 21.87
C ALA A 144 -13.43 -2.06 21.33
N SER A 145 -13.15 -3.03 22.22
CA SER A 145 -12.98 -4.43 21.83
C SER A 145 -14.26 -5.00 21.21
N ALA A 146 -15.41 -4.76 21.84
CA ALA A 146 -16.71 -5.21 21.34
C ALA A 146 -17.05 -4.60 19.97
N ALA A 147 -16.71 -3.34 19.71
CA ALA A 147 -16.90 -2.72 18.40
C ALA A 147 -16.08 -3.44 17.31
N VAL A 148 -14.80 -3.72 17.57
CA VAL A 148 -13.95 -4.47 16.62
C VAL A 148 -14.47 -5.89 16.39
N GLU A 149 -14.97 -6.56 17.43
CA GLU A 149 -15.57 -7.89 17.28
C GLU A 149 -16.88 -7.86 16.48
N ARG A 150 -17.77 -6.90 16.76
CA ARG A 150 -19.01 -6.70 15.99
C ARG A 150 -18.73 -6.45 14.51
N ARG A 151 -17.68 -5.70 14.21
CA ARG A 151 -17.25 -5.42 12.83
C ARG A 151 -16.87 -6.69 12.06
N LEU A 152 -16.31 -7.70 12.72
CA LEU A 152 -15.84 -8.93 12.08
C LEU A 152 -16.87 -10.08 12.15
N ARG A 153 -17.77 -10.06 13.15
CA ARG A 153 -18.70 -11.16 13.40
C ARG A 153 -19.64 -11.39 12.21
N GLY A 154 -19.71 -12.64 11.74
CA GLY A 154 -20.64 -13.07 10.69
C GLY A 154 -20.30 -12.59 9.29
N ARG A 155 -19.09 -12.04 9.08
CA ARG A 155 -18.60 -11.62 7.76
C ARG A 155 -17.71 -12.68 7.13
N ASN A 156 -17.53 -12.60 5.81
CA ASN A 156 -16.53 -13.39 5.10
C ASN A 156 -15.14 -12.82 5.47
N MET A 157 -14.38 -13.59 6.24
CA MET A 157 -13.08 -13.14 6.77
C MET A 157 -11.96 -13.84 6.04
N ASN A 158 -10.90 -13.09 5.74
CA ASN A 158 -9.62 -13.65 5.34
C ASN A 158 -8.55 -13.27 6.38
N SER A 159 -7.37 -13.88 6.30
CA SER A 159 -6.29 -13.67 7.26
C SER A 159 -4.93 -13.49 6.60
N VAL A 160 -4.14 -12.60 7.17
CA VAL A 160 -2.72 -12.39 6.84
C VAL A 160 -1.88 -12.94 7.99
N TYR A 161 -0.86 -13.74 7.69
CA TYR A 161 0.10 -14.20 8.69
C TYR A 161 1.45 -13.49 8.51
N LEU A 162 1.94 -12.91 9.61
CA LEU A 162 3.23 -12.23 9.69
C LEU A 162 4.22 -13.14 10.44
N PRO A 163 5.10 -13.90 9.75
CA PRO A 163 5.97 -14.89 10.37
C PRO A 163 7.02 -14.29 11.30
N GLY A 164 7.51 -13.09 10.97
CA GLY A 164 8.42 -12.32 11.80
C GLY A 164 7.88 -12.08 13.21
N ARG A 165 6.61 -11.66 13.27
CA ARG A 165 5.90 -11.32 14.50
C ARG A 165 5.12 -12.48 15.13
N ASN A 166 5.08 -13.63 14.46
CA ASN A 166 4.22 -14.77 14.81
C ASN A 166 2.76 -14.31 15.05
N GLN A 167 2.25 -13.50 14.13
CA GLN A 167 0.97 -12.81 14.30
C GLN A 167 0.04 -13.12 13.14
N ARG A 168 -1.19 -13.53 13.44
CA ARG A 168 -2.27 -13.63 12.46
C ARG A 168 -3.20 -12.43 12.59
N ILE A 169 -3.49 -11.80 11.47
CA ILE A 169 -4.36 -10.63 11.35
C ILE A 169 -5.58 -11.05 10.57
N HIS A 170 -6.76 -10.71 11.06
CA HIS A 170 -8.01 -10.97 10.38
C HIS A 170 -8.64 -9.67 9.89
N TYR A 171 -9.22 -9.72 8.69
CA TYR A 171 -9.89 -8.59 8.05
C TYR A 171 -11.17 -9.02 7.35
N ASP A 172 -12.03 -8.05 7.04
CA ASP A 172 -13.25 -8.30 6.28
C ASP A 172 -12.93 -8.40 4.79
N ASN A 173 -13.06 -9.60 4.24
CA ASN A 173 -12.67 -9.88 2.87
C ASN A 173 -13.62 -9.25 1.83
N GLU A 174 -14.79 -8.76 2.25
CA GLU A 174 -15.76 -8.12 1.35
C GLU A 174 -15.55 -6.62 1.20
N GLU A 175 -14.97 -5.97 2.21
CA GLU A 175 -14.90 -4.50 2.29
C GLU A 175 -13.47 -3.98 2.49
N ASP A 176 -12.60 -4.73 3.18
CA ASP A 176 -11.25 -4.26 3.47
C ASP A 176 -10.28 -4.62 2.32
N VAL A 177 -9.33 -3.72 2.06
CA VAL A 177 -8.37 -3.80 0.96
C VAL A 177 -6.98 -4.17 1.47
N LEU A 178 -6.34 -5.16 0.83
CA LEU A 178 -4.94 -5.50 1.07
C LEU A 178 -4.02 -4.71 0.14
N LEU A 179 -3.29 -3.73 0.67
CA LEU A 179 -2.23 -3.04 -0.06
C LEU A 179 -0.91 -3.79 0.10
N LEU A 180 -0.40 -4.32 -1.01
CA LEU A 180 0.91 -4.96 -1.06
C LEU A 180 1.97 -3.94 -1.44
N ARG A 181 3.00 -3.84 -0.62
CA ARG A 181 4.16 -2.99 -0.84
C ARG A 181 5.38 -3.87 -1.07
N PHE A 182 5.80 -3.99 -2.31
CA PHE A 182 6.94 -4.81 -2.72
C PHE A 182 8.27 -4.24 -2.23
N GLY A 183 8.31 -2.95 -1.89
CA GLY A 183 9.54 -2.32 -1.45
C GLY A 183 10.45 -2.00 -2.64
N ASP A 184 11.37 -1.06 -2.43
CA ASP A 184 12.44 -0.83 -3.39
C ASP A 184 13.40 -1.99 -3.18
N GLY A 185 13.66 -2.75 -4.25
CA GLY A 185 14.63 -3.83 -4.29
C GLY A 185 16.02 -3.28 -4.01
N GLY A 186 16.33 -2.91 -2.76
CA GLY A 186 17.64 -2.41 -2.32
C GLY A 186 18.78 -3.40 -2.58
N ALA A 187 18.47 -4.57 -3.13
CA ALA A 187 19.39 -5.50 -3.77
C ALA A 187 20.01 -4.95 -5.09
N LEU A 188 19.35 -4.04 -5.80
CA LEU A 188 19.74 -3.63 -7.15
C LEU A 188 21.02 -2.79 -7.23
N THR A 189 21.40 -2.09 -6.16
CA THR A 189 22.71 -1.45 -6.13
C THR A 189 23.87 -2.44 -5.95
N ASP A 190 23.61 -3.63 -5.39
CA ASP A 190 24.67 -4.63 -5.11
C ASP A 190 24.70 -5.79 -6.12
N LEU A 191 23.58 -6.12 -6.79
CA LEU A 191 23.53 -7.19 -7.80
C LEU A 191 24.12 -6.81 -9.15
N SER A 192 24.34 -5.52 -9.42
CA SER A 192 25.04 -5.05 -10.62
C SER A 192 26.53 -5.47 -10.66
N HIS A 193 27.03 -6.15 -9.62
CA HIS A 193 28.44 -6.57 -9.51
C HIS A 193 28.65 -8.08 -9.27
N GLY A 194 27.62 -8.94 -9.34
CA GLY A 194 27.71 -10.31 -8.80
C GLY A 194 26.98 -11.43 -9.56
N VAL A 195 27.42 -11.70 -10.79
CA VAL A 195 27.49 -13.00 -11.53
C VAL A 195 26.39 -14.08 -11.37
N LEU A 196 26.02 -14.63 -12.55
CA LEU A 196 25.49 -15.96 -12.89
C LEU A 196 23.97 -16.08 -13.03
N PHE A 197 23.40 -15.69 -14.19
CA PHE A 197 22.54 -16.56 -15.01
C PHE A 197 22.52 -16.02 -16.46
N GLY A 198 22.81 -16.90 -17.42
CA GLY A 198 22.79 -16.57 -18.84
C GLY A 198 21.37 -16.29 -19.37
N GLU A 199 21.31 -15.45 -20.39
CA GLU A 199 20.16 -15.14 -21.25
C GLU A 199 19.00 -14.30 -20.68
N TYR A 200 19.02 -13.89 -19.41
CA TYR A 200 18.03 -12.95 -18.82
C TYR A 200 18.60 -11.54 -18.51
N GLU A 201 19.70 -11.14 -19.13
CA GLU A 201 20.31 -9.81 -18.93
C GLU A 201 19.53 -8.64 -19.60
N ALA A 202 18.39 -8.90 -20.23
CA ALA A 202 17.60 -7.88 -20.92
C ALA A 202 16.44 -7.28 -20.08
N SER A 203 16.08 -7.88 -18.94
CA SER A 203 15.07 -7.30 -18.04
C SER A 203 15.78 -6.38 -17.04
N GLY A 204 15.57 -5.06 -17.17
CA GLY A 204 15.72 -4.21 -16.00
C GLY A 204 14.87 -4.81 -14.89
N VAL A 205 15.47 -5.23 -13.78
CA VAL A 205 14.76 -5.99 -12.73
C VAL A 205 13.74 -5.05 -12.09
N ASN A 206 12.45 -5.29 -12.32
CA ASN A 206 11.38 -4.55 -11.65
C ASN A 206 10.98 -5.28 -10.36
N SER A 207 10.30 -4.59 -9.43
CA SER A 207 9.85 -5.20 -8.18
C SER A 207 8.87 -6.36 -8.38
N LEU A 208 8.23 -6.49 -9.56
CA LEU A 208 7.35 -7.61 -9.89
C LEU A 208 8.15 -8.87 -10.25
N THR A 209 9.26 -8.75 -11.00
CA THR A 209 10.19 -9.85 -11.28
C THR A 209 10.60 -10.55 -9.98
N GLU A 210 10.92 -9.78 -8.94
CA GLU A 210 11.32 -10.32 -7.63
C GLU A 210 10.22 -11.14 -6.93
N VAL A 211 8.95 -10.73 -7.09
CA VAL A 211 7.78 -11.45 -6.54
C VAL A 211 7.57 -12.78 -7.23
N LEU A 212 7.82 -12.83 -8.53
CA LEU A 212 7.44 -13.94 -9.38
C LEU A 212 8.51 -15.03 -9.42
N GLU A 213 9.77 -14.67 -9.22
CA GLU A 213 10.89 -15.63 -9.24
C GLU A 213 11.11 -16.36 -7.89
N GLY A 214 10.62 -15.82 -6.77
CA GLY A 214 10.75 -16.46 -5.45
C GLY A 214 9.59 -17.40 -5.14
N PRO A 215 9.81 -18.57 -4.49
CA PRO A 215 8.69 -19.42 -4.07
C PRO A 215 7.86 -18.69 -3.00
N TRP A 216 6.55 -18.63 -3.19
CA TRP A 216 5.66 -18.03 -2.21
C TRP A 216 5.53 -18.93 -0.99
N SER A 217 5.60 -18.36 0.20
CA SER A 217 5.19 -19.07 1.41
C SER A 217 3.73 -19.54 1.29
N ALA A 218 3.39 -20.65 1.94
CA ALA A 218 2.03 -21.18 1.90
C ALA A 218 1.03 -20.12 2.40
N GLU A 219 1.44 -19.33 3.39
CA GLU A 219 0.61 -18.33 4.03
C GLU A 219 0.32 -17.12 3.14
N ILE A 220 1.28 -16.58 2.38
CA ILE A 220 1.00 -15.51 1.41
C ILE A 220 0.16 -16.04 0.24
N ALA A 221 0.45 -17.27 -0.22
CA ALA A 221 -0.31 -17.89 -1.30
C ALA A 221 -1.79 -18.12 -0.91
N GLU A 222 -2.05 -18.57 0.31
CA GLU A 222 -3.41 -18.71 0.85
C GLU A 222 -4.08 -17.34 1.00
N THR A 223 -3.38 -16.36 1.59
CA THR A 223 -3.89 -15.00 1.77
C THR A 223 -4.35 -14.38 0.44
N LEU A 224 -3.49 -14.41 -0.58
CA LEU A 224 -3.76 -13.77 -1.87
C LEU A 224 -4.77 -14.55 -2.71
N ARG A 225 -4.80 -15.88 -2.61
CA ARG A 225 -5.80 -16.73 -3.28
C ARG A 225 -7.23 -16.42 -2.83
N ASP A 226 -7.40 -16.05 -1.58
CA ASP A 226 -8.72 -15.79 -1.00
C ASP A 226 -9.04 -14.29 -0.97
N ALA A 227 -8.11 -13.40 -1.32
CA ALA A 227 -8.31 -11.96 -1.23
C ALA A 227 -9.23 -11.43 -2.35
N ARG A 228 -10.33 -10.74 -1.97
CA ARG A 228 -11.24 -10.13 -2.97
C ARG A 228 -10.83 -8.74 -3.42
N LEU A 229 -10.11 -7.99 -2.57
CA LEU A 229 -9.74 -6.60 -2.81
C LEU A 229 -8.24 -6.43 -2.55
N ILE A 230 -7.48 -6.28 -3.63
CA ILE A 230 -6.02 -6.07 -3.58
C ILE A 230 -5.70 -4.68 -4.09
N ALA A 231 -4.70 -4.03 -3.52
CA ALA A 231 -4.16 -2.78 -4.00
C ALA A 231 -2.65 -2.89 -4.22
N LEU A 232 -2.16 -2.21 -5.26
CA LEU A 232 -0.74 -2.06 -5.59
C LEU A 232 -0.40 -0.58 -5.73
N ASP A 233 0.80 -0.17 -5.30
CA ASP A 233 1.30 1.18 -5.57
C ASP A 233 1.73 1.28 -7.04
N ILE A 234 1.22 2.27 -7.77
CA ILE A 234 1.57 2.43 -9.20
C ILE A 234 3.07 2.66 -9.43
N ALA A 235 3.76 3.27 -8.46
CA ALA A 235 5.20 3.50 -8.58
C ALA A 235 6.03 2.21 -8.49
N GLU A 236 5.42 1.14 -7.99
CA GLU A 236 6.03 -0.20 -7.90
C GLU A 236 5.67 -1.08 -9.10
N THR A 237 4.65 -0.70 -9.89
CA THR A 237 4.17 -1.49 -11.03
C THR A 237 4.98 -1.29 -12.31
N TRP A 238 5.84 -0.27 -12.39
CA TRP A 238 6.59 0.03 -13.61
C TRP A 238 7.89 0.80 -13.35
N THR A 239 8.90 0.53 -14.20
CA THR A 239 10.05 1.43 -14.37
C THR A 239 10.32 1.72 -15.86
N PRO A 240 10.83 2.92 -16.23
CA PRO A 240 11.14 3.27 -17.61
C PRO A 240 12.02 2.27 -18.37
N ALA A 241 12.89 1.55 -17.66
CA ALA A 241 13.79 0.56 -18.24
C ALA A 241 13.14 -0.80 -18.56
N THR A 242 11.85 -0.99 -18.24
CA THR A 242 11.17 -2.31 -18.29
C THR A 242 10.13 -2.49 -19.39
N VAL A 243 10.04 -1.58 -20.36
CA VAL A 243 9.04 -1.71 -21.43
C VAL A 243 9.46 -2.77 -22.45
N GLY A 244 8.75 -3.90 -22.52
CA GLY A 244 9.03 -4.99 -23.46
C GLY A 244 8.20 -6.26 -23.19
N ALA A 245 8.39 -7.31 -24.00
CA ALA A 245 7.64 -8.58 -23.93
C ALA A 245 7.71 -9.26 -22.54
N VAL A 246 8.87 -9.18 -21.87
CA VAL A 246 9.09 -9.77 -20.54
C VAL A 246 8.14 -9.18 -19.48
N LEU A 247 7.86 -7.88 -19.53
CA LEU A 247 6.91 -7.25 -18.61
C LEU A 247 5.50 -7.82 -18.79
N PHE A 248 5.07 -8.11 -20.02
CA PHE A 248 3.74 -8.69 -20.25
C PHE A 248 3.62 -10.10 -19.65
N GLU A 249 4.68 -10.91 -19.75
CA GLU A 249 4.73 -12.26 -19.16
C GLU A 249 4.69 -12.20 -17.63
N GLU A 250 5.43 -11.28 -17.02
CA GLU A 250 5.43 -11.06 -15.58
C GLU A 250 4.05 -10.60 -15.08
N VAL A 251 3.44 -9.64 -15.77
CA VAL A 251 2.10 -9.14 -15.45
C VAL A 251 1.06 -10.26 -15.57
N ALA A 252 1.13 -11.07 -16.64
CA ALA A 252 0.24 -12.22 -16.81
C ALA A 252 0.44 -13.27 -15.70
N TYR A 253 1.68 -13.55 -15.31
CA TYR A 253 1.96 -14.50 -14.25
C TYR A 253 1.46 -13.99 -12.89
N LEU A 254 1.65 -12.70 -12.57
CA LEU A 254 1.08 -12.09 -11.38
C LEU A 254 -0.45 -12.21 -11.37
N ALA A 255 -1.11 -11.89 -12.49
CA ALA A 255 -2.55 -12.04 -12.65
C ALA A 255 -2.98 -13.49 -12.33
N CYS A 256 -2.30 -14.49 -12.88
CA CYS A 256 -2.57 -15.91 -12.58
C CYS A 256 -2.45 -16.24 -11.08
N CYS A 257 -1.49 -15.63 -10.37
CA CYS A 257 -1.29 -15.88 -8.95
C CYS A 257 -2.39 -15.27 -8.05
N ILE A 258 -2.99 -14.14 -8.46
CA ILE A 258 -3.94 -13.38 -7.62
C ILE A 258 -5.39 -13.43 -8.12
N GLN A 259 -5.66 -13.97 -9.31
CA GLN A 259 -6.98 -13.90 -9.94
C GLN A 259 -8.10 -14.56 -9.14
N ARG A 260 -7.80 -15.63 -8.39
CA ARG A 260 -8.84 -16.45 -7.76
C ARG A 260 -9.59 -15.64 -6.70
N GLY A 261 -10.91 -15.55 -6.83
CA GLY A 261 -11.75 -14.79 -5.89
C GLY A 261 -11.59 -13.27 -5.92
N LEU A 262 -10.67 -12.74 -6.72
CA LEU A 262 -10.40 -11.32 -6.83
C LEU A 262 -11.60 -10.60 -7.47
N ARG A 263 -12.11 -9.60 -6.77
CA ARG A 263 -13.23 -8.77 -7.22
C ARG A 263 -12.74 -7.44 -7.77
N VAL A 264 -11.78 -6.80 -7.11
CA VAL A 264 -11.23 -5.50 -7.54
C VAL A 264 -9.73 -5.47 -7.31
N LEU A 265 -9.00 -4.96 -8.32
CA LEU A 265 -7.60 -4.57 -8.17
C LEU A 265 -7.50 -3.05 -8.18
N TYR A 266 -6.96 -2.49 -7.10
CA TYR A 266 -6.75 -1.06 -6.97
C TYR A 266 -5.31 -0.67 -7.32
N LEU A 267 -5.17 0.40 -8.10
CA LEU A 267 -3.91 1.05 -8.42
C LEU A 267 -3.82 2.35 -7.64
N VAL A 268 -2.86 2.47 -6.72
CA VAL A 268 -2.77 3.59 -5.80
C VAL A 268 -1.69 4.58 -6.25
N ASP A 269 -2.07 5.84 -6.51
CA ASP A 269 -1.14 6.93 -6.79
C ASP A 269 -0.77 7.67 -5.50
N HIS A 270 0.39 7.32 -4.91
CA HIS A 270 0.98 8.08 -3.80
C HIS A 270 1.78 9.31 -4.27
N CYS A 271 2.08 9.49 -5.58
CA CYS A 271 2.79 10.67 -6.15
C CYS A 271 1.91 11.91 -6.08
N HIS A 272 0.63 11.75 -6.34
CA HIS A 272 -0.34 12.84 -6.45
C HIS A 272 -0.29 13.76 -5.21
N GLY A 273 -0.08 15.06 -5.46
CA GLY A 273 0.04 16.09 -4.42
C GLY A 273 1.28 16.02 -3.54
N ARG A 274 2.15 15.01 -3.67
CA ARG A 274 3.27 14.75 -2.73
C ARG A 274 4.65 14.81 -3.36
N CYS A 275 4.79 14.43 -4.62
CA CYS A 275 6.08 14.51 -5.29
C CYS A 275 6.29 15.90 -5.90
N ALA A 276 7.41 16.53 -5.56
CA ALA A 276 7.81 17.82 -6.11
C ALA A 276 8.28 17.76 -7.59
N ARG A 277 8.60 16.56 -8.08
CA ARG A 277 9.15 16.35 -9.43
C ARG A 277 8.07 16.04 -10.47
N CYS A 278 7.01 15.29 -10.11
CA CYS A 278 5.96 14.90 -11.06
C CYS A 278 5.00 16.03 -11.46
N LYS A 279 5.15 17.25 -10.93
CA LYS A 279 4.27 18.43 -11.16
C LYS A 279 2.76 18.19 -10.98
N LYS A 280 2.36 17.03 -10.43
CA LYS A 280 0.96 16.65 -10.12
C LYS A 280 0.38 17.38 -8.90
N GLN A 281 1.00 18.46 -8.44
CA GLN A 281 0.55 19.21 -7.25
C GLN A 281 -0.65 20.11 -7.53
N ASP A 282 -0.83 20.54 -8.79
CA ASP A 282 -1.88 21.48 -9.19
C ASP A 282 -3.21 20.80 -9.59
N ILE A 283 -3.21 19.47 -9.70
CA ILE A 283 -4.39 18.69 -10.08
C ILE A 283 -5.17 18.38 -8.81
N THR A 284 -6.44 18.80 -8.75
CA THR A 284 -7.31 18.53 -7.60
C THR A 284 -8.23 17.35 -7.90
N ARG A 285 -8.50 16.51 -6.89
CA ARG A 285 -9.40 15.34 -7.02
C ARG A 285 -10.75 15.68 -7.65
N SER A 286 -11.32 16.84 -7.33
CA SER A 286 -12.62 17.29 -7.88
C SER A 286 -12.60 17.42 -9.40
N ARG A 287 -11.44 17.68 -10.01
CA ARG A 287 -11.26 17.73 -11.47
C ARG A 287 -11.15 16.35 -12.09
N LEU A 288 -10.82 15.32 -11.31
CA LEU A 288 -10.57 13.96 -11.79
C LEU A 288 -11.78 13.02 -11.69
N GLN A 289 -12.98 13.59 -11.62
CA GLN A 289 -14.23 12.83 -11.48
C GLN A 289 -14.94 12.59 -12.81
N ASN A 290 -14.40 13.10 -13.92
CA ASN A 290 -14.93 12.85 -15.25
C ASN A 290 -14.52 11.47 -15.72
N ARG A 291 -15.46 10.70 -16.28
CA ARG A 291 -15.18 9.38 -16.88
C ARG A 291 -14.82 9.59 -18.35
N GLY A 292 -13.52 9.57 -18.64
CA GLY A 292 -12.95 9.75 -19.97
C GLY A 292 -13.00 8.51 -20.85
N ASP A 293 -12.33 8.60 -22.00
CA ASP A 293 -12.25 7.53 -23.00
C ASP A 293 -11.38 6.36 -22.48
N LEU A 294 -10.28 6.65 -21.79
CA LEU A 294 -9.43 5.62 -21.18
C LEU A 294 -10.19 4.84 -20.10
N TYR A 295 -11.00 5.52 -19.30
CA TYR A 295 -11.87 4.86 -18.32
C TYR A 295 -12.87 3.92 -19.01
N ASP A 296 -13.55 4.42 -20.04
CA ASP A 296 -14.53 3.65 -20.80
C ASP A 296 -13.91 2.42 -21.49
N GLN A 297 -12.69 2.55 -21.99
CA GLN A 297 -11.95 1.45 -22.61
C GLN A 297 -11.57 0.38 -21.59
N LEU A 298 -11.02 0.78 -20.44
CA LEU A 298 -10.67 -0.12 -19.33
C LEU A 298 -11.89 -0.87 -18.79
N HIS A 299 -13.08 -0.25 -18.83
CA HIS A 299 -14.33 -0.85 -18.37
C HIS A 299 -15.29 -1.27 -19.49
N SER A 300 -14.79 -1.48 -20.72
CA SER A 300 -15.61 -1.69 -21.91
C SER A 300 -16.63 -2.83 -21.81
N ARG A 301 -16.31 -3.93 -21.12
CA ARG A 301 -17.23 -5.08 -20.92
C ARG A 301 -18.45 -4.78 -20.04
N HIS A 302 -18.34 -3.81 -19.13
CA HIS A 302 -19.38 -3.47 -18.16
C HIS A 302 -19.61 -1.95 -18.08
N LYS A 303 -19.55 -1.27 -19.23
CA LYS A 303 -19.53 0.19 -19.33
C LYS A 303 -20.70 0.86 -18.59
N ASP A 304 -21.92 0.36 -18.75
CA ASP A 304 -23.11 0.96 -18.13
C ASP A 304 -23.12 0.80 -16.60
N ALA A 305 -22.70 -0.37 -16.10
CA ALA A 305 -22.55 -0.63 -14.67
C ALA A 305 -21.42 0.23 -14.07
N ALA A 306 -20.28 0.33 -14.77
CA ALA A 306 -19.14 1.14 -14.33
C ALA A 306 -19.49 2.63 -14.25
N ARG A 307 -20.25 3.15 -15.22
CA ARG A 307 -20.68 4.57 -15.26
C ARG A 307 -21.70 4.93 -14.18
N SER A 308 -22.54 3.99 -13.76
CA SER A 308 -23.59 4.22 -12.75
C SER A 308 -23.11 4.05 -11.31
N ARG A 309 -21.96 3.40 -11.09
CA ARG A 309 -21.40 3.17 -9.75
C ARG A 309 -20.92 4.46 -9.08
N THR A 310 -21.03 4.51 -7.75
CA THR A 310 -20.41 5.53 -6.91
C THR A 310 -18.91 5.30 -6.76
N ALA A 311 -18.12 6.36 -6.73
CA ALA A 311 -16.68 6.27 -6.46
C ALA A 311 -16.40 5.60 -5.11
N ASP A 312 -15.40 4.71 -5.08
CA ASP A 312 -14.99 4.07 -3.84
C ASP A 312 -14.25 5.05 -2.92
N VAL A 313 -14.46 4.87 -1.61
CA VAL A 313 -13.75 5.59 -0.56
C VAL A 313 -13.29 4.56 0.46
N ILE A 314 -11.98 4.46 0.64
CA ILE A 314 -11.35 3.50 1.54
C ILE A 314 -10.57 4.27 2.61
N HIS A 315 -10.76 3.88 3.87
CA HIS A 315 -10.23 4.60 5.01
C HIS A 315 -8.95 3.96 5.56
N SER A 316 -8.02 4.80 6.01
CA SER A 316 -6.84 4.40 6.76
C SER A 316 -6.63 5.29 7.97
N VAL A 317 -5.61 4.98 8.77
CA VAL A 317 -5.17 5.87 9.85
C VAL A 317 -4.50 7.10 9.25
N GLY A 318 -5.23 8.21 9.23
CA GLY A 318 -4.70 9.51 8.83
C GLY A 318 -4.60 9.71 7.33
N LYS A 319 -5.22 8.83 6.54
CA LYS A 319 -5.37 8.98 5.10
C LYS A 319 -6.71 8.44 4.66
N THR A 320 -7.19 8.98 3.54
CA THR A 320 -8.35 8.48 2.82
C THR A 320 -7.96 8.25 1.37
N TYR A 321 -8.29 7.07 0.85
CA TYR A 321 -8.03 6.67 -0.52
C TYR A 321 -9.33 6.83 -1.30
N ARG A 322 -9.30 7.65 -2.35
CA ARG A 322 -10.49 8.00 -3.14
C ARG A 322 -10.31 7.63 -4.58
N GLU A 323 -11.32 6.98 -5.13
CA GLU A 323 -11.32 6.65 -6.53
C GLU A 323 -11.41 7.88 -7.43
N VAL A 324 -10.69 7.81 -8.54
CA VAL A 324 -10.74 8.79 -9.64
C VAL A 324 -11.02 8.09 -10.95
N PHE A 325 -11.55 8.86 -11.90
CA PHE A 325 -12.03 8.36 -13.17
C PHE A 325 -11.33 8.99 -14.38
N ASP A 326 -10.80 10.20 -14.23
CA ASP A 326 -10.18 10.95 -15.31
C ASP A 326 -8.70 10.57 -15.44
N LEU A 327 -8.45 9.44 -16.13
CA LEU A 327 -7.10 8.91 -16.31
C LEU A 327 -6.26 9.85 -17.20
N GLU A 328 -6.90 10.47 -18.19
CA GLU A 328 -6.33 11.49 -19.06
C GLU A 328 -5.92 12.72 -18.25
N GLY A 329 -6.79 13.17 -17.33
CA GLY A 329 -6.48 14.23 -16.38
C GLY A 329 -5.35 13.90 -15.40
N MET A 330 -5.05 12.62 -15.19
CA MET A 330 -3.84 12.16 -14.47
C MET A 330 -2.56 12.17 -15.34
N GLY A 331 -2.69 12.50 -16.62
CA GLY A 331 -1.60 12.49 -17.60
C GLY A 331 -1.39 11.12 -18.26
N TRP A 332 -2.35 10.20 -18.16
CA TRP A 332 -2.25 8.91 -18.84
C TRP A 332 -2.72 9.03 -20.29
N SER A 333 -2.13 8.19 -21.14
CA SER A 333 -2.53 7.91 -22.51
C SER A 333 -2.76 6.40 -22.65
N ASP A 334 -3.23 5.97 -23.81
CA ASP A 334 -3.34 4.56 -24.17
C ASP A 334 -1.98 3.83 -24.20
N GLU A 335 -0.90 4.58 -24.46
CA GLU A 335 0.49 4.11 -24.41
C GLU A 335 1.14 4.28 -23.03
N HIS A 336 0.47 4.95 -22.08
CA HIS A 336 1.06 5.20 -20.77
C HIS A 336 1.30 3.87 -20.03
N PRO A 337 2.52 3.60 -19.52
CA PRO A 337 2.88 2.27 -19.04
C PRO A 337 1.96 1.72 -17.92
N ILE A 338 1.53 2.57 -17.00
CA ILE A 338 0.60 2.17 -15.93
C ILE A 338 -0.79 1.80 -16.50
N TYR A 339 -1.22 2.47 -17.58
CA TYR A 339 -2.49 2.15 -18.24
C TYR A 339 -2.37 0.85 -19.04
N VAL A 340 -1.24 0.63 -19.71
CA VAL A 340 -0.93 -0.65 -20.38
C VAL A 340 -0.92 -1.80 -19.36
N PHE A 341 -0.22 -1.63 -18.23
CA PHE A 341 -0.22 -2.58 -17.12
C PHE A 341 -1.65 -2.89 -16.66
N ALA A 342 -2.48 -1.87 -16.43
CA ALA A 342 -3.87 -2.04 -16.03
C ALA A 342 -4.66 -2.86 -17.06
N ARG A 343 -4.56 -2.53 -18.35
CA ARG A 343 -5.28 -3.26 -19.40
C ARG A 343 -4.90 -4.74 -19.45
N VAL A 344 -3.61 -5.04 -19.36
CA VAL A 344 -3.11 -6.43 -19.39
C VAL A 344 -3.61 -7.19 -18.16
N MET A 345 -3.49 -6.60 -16.96
CA MET A 345 -4.02 -7.21 -15.73
C MET A 345 -5.53 -7.48 -15.82
N ASP A 346 -6.32 -6.51 -16.32
CA ASP A 346 -7.77 -6.68 -16.44
C ASP A 346 -8.11 -7.83 -17.38
N GLU A 347 -7.48 -7.87 -18.56
CA GLU A 347 -7.71 -8.93 -19.54
C GLU A 347 -7.31 -10.30 -19.01
N MET A 348 -6.13 -10.42 -18.40
CA MET A 348 -5.60 -11.68 -17.88
C MET A 348 -6.44 -12.21 -16.72
N ILE A 349 -6.77 -11.38 -15.72
CA ILE A 349 -7.62 -11.80 -14.59
C ILE A 349 -8.98 -12.29 -15.09
N ARG A 350 -9.62 -11.55 -16.01
CA ARG A 350 -10.91 -11.95 -16.57
C ARG A 350 -10.82 -13.26 -17.34
N SER A 351 -9.77 -13.44 -18.14
CA SER A 351 -9.56 -14.70 -18.88
C SER A 351 -9.42 -15.87 -17.91
N GLN A 352 -8.56 -15.75 -16.90
CA GLN A 352 -8.30 -16.82 -15.94
C GLN A 352 -9.53 -17.16 -15.09
N GLN A 353 -10.32 -16.15 -14.68
CA GLN A 353 -11.56 -16.40 -13.96
C GLN A 353 -12.61 -17.08 -14.85
N ALA A 354 -12.74 -16.65 -16.11
CA ALA A 354 -13.66 -17.25 -17.07
C ALA A 354 -13.32 -18.72 -17.35
N ASP A 355 -12.03 -19.05 -17.49
CA ASP A 355 -11.55 -20.43 -17.64
C ASP A 355 -11.85 -21.30 -16.41
N ALA A 356 -12.00 -20.67 -15.24
CA ALA A 356 -12.37 -21.31 -13.97
C ALA A 356 -13.89 -21.27 -13.67
N ASP A 357 -14.74 -20.90 -14.65
CA ASP A 357 -16.19 -20.74 -14.50
C ASP A 357 -16.59 -19.74 -13.38
N THR A 358 -15.75 -18.74 -13.14
CA THR A 358 -15.99 -17.64 -12.19
C THR A 358 -15.99 -16.30 -12.92
N GLN A 359 -16.84 -15.35 -12.53
CA GLN A 359 -16.91 -14.03 -13.18
C GLN A 359 -17.14 -12.93 -12.15
N ASP A 360 -16.38 -12.98 -11.06
CA ASP A 360 -16.54 -12.05 -9.94
C ASP A 360 -15.73 -10.76 -10.12
N PHE A 361 -14.76 -10.72 -11.05
CA PHE A 361 -13.90 -9.56 -11.24
C PHE A 361 -14.65 -8.35 -11.83
N GLU A 362 -14.80 -7.31 -11.01
CA GLU A 362 -15.44 -6.05 -11.35
C GLU A 362 -14.51 -5.09 -12.10
N GLY A 363 -13.19 -5.34 -12.08
CA GLY A 363 -12.20 -4.58 -12.85
C GLY A 363 -11.15 -3.86 -12.00
N ILE A 364 -10.34 -3.07 -12.68
CA ILE A 364 -9.28 -2.26 -12.07
C ILE A 364 -9.80 -0.86 -11.73
N ARG A 365 -9.40 -0.34 -10.57
CA ARG A 365 -9.79 1.01 -10.10
C ARG A 365 -8.56 1.81 -9.69
N VAL A 366 -8.59 3.13 -9.87
CA VAL A 366 -7.45 3.99 -9.54
C VAL A 366 -7.78 4.84 -8.32
N LEU A 367 -6.92 4.81 -7.29
CA LEU A 367 -7.10 5.54 -6.04
C LEU A 367 -6.04 6.64 -5.89
N LEU A 368 -6.50 7.83 -5.51
CA LEU A 368 -5.63 8.89 -5.00
C LEU A 368 -5.63 8.89 -3.48
N VAL A 369 -4.49 9.22 -2.90
CA VAL A 369 -4.33 9.30 -1.45
C VAL A 369 -4.49 10.74 -1.00
N GLU A 370 -5.41 11.01 -0.07
CA GLU A 370 -5.58 12.30 0.62
C GLU A 370 -5.09 12.15 2.07
N ASP A 371 -4.32 13.13 2.56
CA ASP A 371 -3.89 13.15 3.96
C ASP A 371 -5.00 13.74 4.84
N ASP A 372 -5.38 13.00 5.87
CA ASP A 372 -6.28 13.51 6.90
C ASP A 372 -5.45 14.19 8.00
N GLU A 373 -5.87 15.39 8.40
CA GLU A 373 -5.26 16.06 9.55
C GLU A 373 -5.55 15.27 10.83
N LEU A 374 -4.50 14.64 11.37
CA LEU A 374 -4.51 13.99 12.67
C LEU A 374 -3.62 14.75 13.64
N GLU A 375 -4.21 15.19 14.75
CA GLU A 375 -3.45 15.83 15.82
C GLU A 375 -2.54 14.82 16.52
N GLY A 376 -1.30 15.21 16.81
CA GLY A 376 -0.35 14.41 17.59
C GLY A 376 0.23 13.18 16.88
N VAL A 377 -0.25 12.82 15.69
CA VAL A 377 0.31 11.76 14.85
C VAL A 377 0.99 12.40 13.64
N ASN A 378 2.28 12.10 13.46
CA ASN A 378 2.97 12.54 12.26
C ASN A 378 2.58 11.64 11.07
N THR A 379 1.56 12.05 10.31
CA THR A 379 1.04 11.34 9.13
C THR A 379 1.86 11.58 7.85
N THR A 380 3.01 12.26 7.98
CA THR A 380 3.91 12.56 6.85
C THR A 380 4.19 11.30 6.05
N THR A 381 3.99 11.43 4.75
CA THR A 381 4.37 10.44 3.76
C THR A 381 5.22 11.10 2.71
N MET A 382 6.41 10.56 2.49
CA MET A 382 7.35 11.05 1.50
C MET A 382 7.26 10.17 0.26
N MET A 383 7.24 10.83 -0.89
CA MET A 383 7.20 10.18 -2.20
C MET A 383 8.12 10.93 -3.16
N ASP A 384 9.00 10.19 -3.83
CA ASP A 384 9.84 10.72 -4.89
C ASP A 384 9.85 9.71 -6.04
N CYS A 385 9.12 9.97 -7.12
CA CYS A 385 9.04 9.05 -8.24
C CYS A 385 10.34 9.01 -9.08
N TYR A 386 11.27 9.96 -8.87
CA TYR A 386 12.55 10.03 -9.59
C TYR A 386 13.69 10.39 -8.63
N PRO A 387 14.06 9.51 -7.67
CA PRO A 387 15.08 9.83 -6.66
C PRO A 387 16.44 10.15 -7.31
N ASP A 388 16.77 9.52 -8.44
CA ASP A 388 18.07 9.59 -9.12
C ASP A 388 18.34 10.90 -9.90
N GLY A 389 17.41 11.86 -9.91
CA GLY A 389 17.67 13.20 -10.44
C GLY A 389 17.69 13.33 -11.97
N ARG A 390 17.48 12.25 -12.73
CA ARG A 390 17.16 12.35 -14.16
C ARG A 390 15.73 12.87 -14.31
N LEU A 391 15.59 14.17 -14.51
CA LEU A 391 14.37 14.75 -15.05
C LEU A 391 14.07 14.04 -16.37
N GLU A 392 12.81 13.67 -16.59
CA GLU A 392 12.33 13.30 -17.93
C GLU A 392 12.38 14.54 -18.84
N GLU A 393 13.57 14.91 -19.29
CA GLU A 393 13.74 15.57 -20.58
C GLU A 393 13.80 14.52 -21.71
N VAL A 394 14.08 13.25 -21.37
CA VAL A 394 14.33 12.19 -22.37
C VAL A 394 13.05 11.52 -22.91
N ALA A 395 11.92 11.55 -22.19
CA ALA A 395 10.67 10.95 -22.68
C ALA A 395 10.06 11.72 -23.88
N ASN A 396 10.46 12.98 -24.10
CA ASN A 396 10.03 13.78 -25.25
C ASN A 396 11.11 13.93 -26.34
N GLU A 397 12.34 13.46 -26.13
CA GLU A 397 13.43 13.62 -27.10
C GLU A 397 13.76 12.34 -27.90
N ASP A 398 13.38 11.14 -27.43
CA ASP A 398 13.65 9.88 -28.15
C ASP A 398 12.48 9.35 -29.02
N MET A 399 11.32 10.04 -29.06
CA MET A 399 10.23 9.75 -30.02
C MET A 399 10.50 10.28 -31.45
N ASN A 400 11.77 10.38 -31.85
CA ASN A 400 12.15 10.66 -33.23
C ASN A 400 12.88 9.48 -33.89
N MET A 401 12.56 8.26 -33.47
CA MET A 401 12.83 7.05 -34.26
C MET A 401 11.73 6.90 -35.31
N SER A 402 11.83 7.69 -36.38
CA SER A 402 11.15 7.36 -37.64
C SER A 402 11.60 5.96 -38.07
N LEU A 403 10.67 5.01 -38.04
CA LEU A 403 10.80 3.73 -38.72
C LEU A 403 11.05 4.01 -40.21
N ARG A 404 12.24 3.62 -40.69
CA ARG A 404 12.52 3.37 -42.11
C ARG A 404 12.62 1.87 -42.32
#